data_AF-A0A0M9ULY7-F1
#
_entry.id   AF-A0A0M9ULY7-F1
#
_cell.length_a   1.000
_cell.length_b   1.000
_cell.length_c   1.000
_cell.angle_alpha   90.00
_cell.angle_beta   90.00
_cell.angle_gamma   90.00
#
_symmetry.space_group_name_H-M   'P 1'
#
loop_
_entity.id
_entity.type
_entity.pdbx_description
1 polymer ?
#
loop_
_entity_poly.entity_id
_entity_poly.type
_entity_poly.pdbx_seq_one_letter_code
_entity_poly.pdbx_strand_id
1 'polypeptide(L)'
;MTPGPHDEAAASASGRTPRAADESPASPGGAPTLQDPAPREIAEAVAGSGGTTELRDEDLPTAENFPFAPRTLTRAMARRATQLGLQLPKPRLRGMLHLIAFPTTLVLGLLLVAVGQTFTIRLACAVFVLTAGMLFGISAVYHRGTWSPQRAIILRRFDHANIFLIIAGTYTPIAAALLAPRQALTLLAIAWGGALVGVCFRIFWTGAPRWLYVPAYVALGWVAVFYMPQLHAGGGWPVVILLLAGGLAYTAGAVMYALKRPNPSPAWFGFHEIFHAGTLIGFGCHFAAVAAAVL
;
A
#
# COMPACT_ATOMS: atom_id res chain seq x y z
N MET A 1 62.94 -5.22 75.29
CA MET A 1 64.35 -5.48 75.63
C MET A 1 64.83 -6.54 74.66
N THR A 2 65.80 -6.39 73.76
CA THR A 2 66.77 -5.33 73.37
C THR A 2 67.38 -5.83 72.02
N PRO A 3 68.20 -5.06 71.26
CA PRO A 3 67.87 -4.69 69.88
C PRO A 3 68.97 -4.96 68.81
N GLY A 4 68.62 -4.65 67.54
CA GLY A 4 69.51 -4.10 66.48
C GLY A 4 70.32 -5.09 65.60
N PRO A 5 71.02 -4.63 64.53
CA PRO A 5 70.92 -3.32 63.84
C PRO A 5 70.97 -3.40 62.27
N HIS A 6 70.50 -2.32 61.64
CA HIS A 6 71.07 -1.54 60.51
C HIS A 6 71.97 -2.19 59.42
N ASP A 7 71.60 -2.08 58.13
CA ASP A 7 72.01 -1.00 57.19
C ASP A 7 72.06 -1.41 55.69
N GLU A 8 71.66 -0.44 54.86
CA GLU A 8 72.09 -0.08 53.49
C GLU A 8 72.21 -1.11 52.34
N ALA A 9 71.56 -0.77 51.22
CA ALA A 9 72.21 -0.37 49.95
C ALA A 9 71.40 -0.79 48.71
N ALA A 10 71.27 0.16 47.78
CA ALA A 10 70.66 0.00 46.47
C ALA A 10 71.66 -0.54 45.42
N ALA A 11 71.19 -1.37 44.49
CA ALA A 11 71.68 -1.54 43.11
C ALA A 11 70.66 -2.44 42.35
N SER A 12 69.99 -1.97 41.29
CA SER A 12 70.36 -2.14 39.87
C SER A 12 70.55 -3.63 39.47
N ALA A 13 70.03 -4.22 38.39
CA ALA A 13 69.16 -3.87 37.26
C ALA A 13 68.96 -5.19 36.46
N SER A 14 68.24 -5.11 35.32
CA SER A 14 68.08 -6.13 34.26
C SER A 14 66.95 -7.15 34.50
N GLY A 15 65.91 -7.29 33.68
CA GLY A 15 65.66 -6.82 32.31
C GLY A 15 65.23 -8.00 31.43
N ARG A 16 63.94 -8.07 31.06
CA ARG A 16 63.41 -8.41 29.70
C ARG A 16 61.90 -8.72 29.67
N THR A 17 61.17 -7.74 29.13
CA THR A 17 60.09 -7.77 28.10
C THR A 17 58.94 -8.78 28.16
N PRO A 18 57.67 -8.30 28.13
CA PRO A 18 56.49 -9.08 27.79
C PRO A 18 56.19 -9.10 26.27
N ARG A 19 55.53 -10.19 25.85
CA ARG A 19 55.08 -10.55 24.50
C ARG A 19 54.04 -9.56 23.97
N ALA A 20 54.25 -9.02 22.77
CA ALA A 20 53.32 -8.14 22.07
C ALA A 20 52.07 -8.93 21.60
N ALA A 21 50.89 -8.36 21.88
CA ALA A 21 49.62 -8.77 21.28
C ALA A 21 49.46 -8.02 19.95
N ASP A 22 49.33 -8.78 18.86
CA ASP A 22 48.95 -8.28 17.54
C ASP A 22 47.52 -8.77 17.26
N GLU A 23 46.53 -7.95 17.63
CA GLU A 23 45.16 -8.06 17.12
C GLU A 23 44.67 -6.64 16.82
N SER A 24 44.79 -6.25 15.55
CA SER A 24 44.14 -5.06 15.01
C SER A 24 42.63 -5.31 14.90
N PRO A 25 41.76 -4.45 15.47
CA PRO A 25 40.32 -4.64 15.32
C PRO A 25 39.90 -4.34 13.88
N ALA A 26 39.26 -5.32 13.24
CA ALA A 26 38.63 -5.17 11.94
C ALA A 26 37.71 -3.94 11.93
N SER A 27 37.96 -3.03 10.99
CA SER A 27 37.15 -1.84 10.76
C SER A 27 35.69 -2.26 10.49
N PRO A 28 34.68 -1.72 11.20
CA PRO A 28 33.30 -2.06 10.91
C PRO A 28 32.95 -1.59 9.51
N GLY A 29 32.33 -2.49 8.74
CA GLY A 29 31.89 -2.26 7.37
C GLY A 29 31.12 -0.95 7.24
N GLY A 30 31.34 -0.27 6.13
CA GLY A 30 30.79 1.05 5.84
C GLY A 30 29.28 1.12 6.07
N ALA A 31 28.83 2.29 6.53
CA ALA A 31 27.41 2.57 6.74
C ALA A 31 26.60 2.17 5.49
N PRO A 32 25.45 1.49 5.65
CA PRO A 32 24.64 1.08 4.51
C PRO A 32 24.22 2.31 3.72
N THR A 33 24.79 2.45 2.52
CA THR A 33 24.40 3.48 1.57
C THR A 33 22.96 3.23 1.11
N LEU A 34 22.16 4.30 0.97
CA LEU A 34 20.76 4.30 0.50
C LEU A 34 20.53 3.65 -0.88
N GLN A 35 21.58 3.15 -1.53
CA GLN A 35 21.56 2.46 -2.82
C GLN A 35 21.36 0.93 -2.68
N ASP A 36 21.51 0.36 -1.49
CA ASP A 36 21.19 -1.06 -1.25
C ASP A 36 19.66 -1.26 -1.30
N PRO A 37 19.13 -2.22 -2.11
CA PRO A 37 17.68 -2.40 -2.29
C PRO A 37 16.91 -2.71 -1.01
N ALA A 38 17.53 -3.36 -0.02
CA ALA A 38 16.87 -3.74 1.23
C ALA A 38 16.49 -2.52 2.11
N PRO A 39 17.38 -1.54 2.36
CA PRO A 39 17.03 -0.27 3.00
C PRO A 39 15.90 0.50 2.30
N ARG A 40 15.91 0.54 0.96
CA ARG A 40 14.90 1.27 0.18
C ARG A 40 13.52 0.62 0.29
N GLU A 41 13.45 -0.71 0.23
CA GLU A 41 12.17 -1.42 0.35
C GLU A 41 11.55 -1.24 1.74
N ILE A 42 12.38 -1.27 2.79
CA ILE A 42 11.98 -0.98 4.16
C ILE A 42 11.45 0.45 4.25
N ALA A 43 12.20 1.44 3.76
CA ALA A 43 11.81 2.85 3.79
C ALA A 43 10.49 3.11 3.05
N GLU A 44 10.28 2.49 1.89
CA GLU A 44 9.04 2.63 1.13
C GLU A 44 7.87 1.87 1.76
N ALA A 45 8.09 0.73 2.43
CA ALA A 45 7.02 -0.03 3.08
C ALA A 45 6.51 0.68 4.32
N VAL A 46 7.46 1.27 5.04
CA VAL A 46 7.27 2.27 6.08
C VAL A 46 6.45 3.45 5.54
N ALA A 47 6.88 4.04 4.41
CA ALA A 47 6.21 5.21 3.85
C ALA A 47 4.80 4.93 3.32
N GLY A 48 4.61 3.82 2.63
CA GLY A 48 3.31 3.37 2.14
C GLY A 48 2.34 3.03 3.27
N SER A 49 2.84 2.60 4.43
CA SER A 49 1.98 2.31 5.58
C SER A 49 1.36 3.58 6.19
N GLY A 50 1.93 4.75 5.89
CA GLY A 50 1.42 6.08 6.24
C GLY A 50 2.43 7.04 6.86
N GLY A 51 3.70 6.65 7.03
CA GLY A 51 4.76 7.55 7.53
C GLY A 51 5.48 8.28 6.40
N THR A 52 5.12 9.51 6.08
CA THR A 52 5.74 10.25 4.97
C THR A 52 7.19 10.66 5.28
N THR A 53 8.14 10.26 4.43
CA THR A 53 9.56 10.66 4.47
C THR A 53 9.89 11.90 3.63
N GLU A 54 8.93 12.41 2.87
CA GLU A 54 9.06 13.67 2.10
C GLU A 54 7.77 14.46 2.29
N LEU A 55 7.75 15.38 3.25
CA LEU A 55 6.73 16.41 3.34
C LEU A 55 7.36 17.75 2.99
N ARG A 56 6.62 18.60 2.29
CA ARG A 56 6.98 20.01 2.19
C ARG A 56 6.95 20.64 3.58
N ASP A 57 7.69 21.70 3.75
CA ASP A 57 7.78 22.41 5.03
C ASP A 57 6.43 22.89 5.59
N GLU A 58 5.48 23.20 4.71
CA GLU A 58 4.11 23.60 5.04
C GLU A 58 3.21 22.43 5.47
N ASP A 59 3.54 21.21 5.03
CA ASP A 59 2.78 19.99 5.32
C ASP A 59 3.33 19.25 6.57
N LEU A 60 4.42 19.74 7.19
CA LEU A 60 5.06 19.10 8.34
C LEU A 60 4.16 19.10 9.59
N PRO A 61 4.12 17.98 10.34
CA PRO A 61 3.39 17.93 11.59
C PRO A 61 3.98 18.87 12.64
N THR A 62 3.21 19.88 13.03
CA THR A 62 3.51 20.74 14.19
C THR A 62 2.38 20.63 15.19
N ALA A 63 2.63 21.06 16.43
CA ALA A 63 1.57 21.20 17.44
C ALA A 63 0.38 22.08 16.97
N GLU A 64 0.59 22.99 16.02
CA GLU A 64 -0.48 23.82 15.42
C GLU A 64 -1.37 23.00 14.46
N ASN A 65 -0.79 22.16 13.62
CA ASN A 65 -1.51 21.43 12.57
C ASN A 65 -1.85 19.98 12.95
N PHE A 66 -1.26 19.48 14.05
CA PHE A 66 -1.51 18.17 14.65
C PHE A 66 -1.84 18.37 16.12
N PRO A 67 -3.13 18.43 16.50
CA PRO A 67 -3.57 18.70 17.87
C PRO A 67 -3.12 17.66 18.92
N PHE A 68 -2.47 16.58 18.49
CA PHE A 68 -1.94 15.50 19.32
C PHE A 68 -0.49 15.17 19.01
N ALA A 69 0.17 15.95 18.14
CA ALA A 69 1.62 15.99 18.17
C ALA A 69 2.01 16.51 19.57
N PRO A 70 3.08 15.97 20.19
CA PRO A 70 3.61 16.56 21.40
C PRO A 70 3.69 18.08 21.20
N ARG A 71 3.22 18.90 22.15
CA ARG A 71 3.29 20.37 22.02
C ARG A 71 4.72 20.87 21.76
N THR A 72 5.70 20.03 22.06
CA THR A 72 7.14 20.19 21.82
C THR A 72 7.57 19.89 20.39
N LEU A 73 6.75 19.24 19.55
CA LEU A 73 7.09 18.88 18.17
C LEU A 73 7.07 20.13 17.27
N THR A 74 8.21 20.82 17.23
CA THR A 74 8.42 21.98 16.37
C THR A 74 8.65 21.57 14.92
N ARG A 75 8.45 22.52 14.00
CA ARG A 75 8.78 22.35 12.57
C ARG A 75 10.23 21.88 12.36
N ALA A 76 11.17 22.38 13.16
CA ALA A 76 12.58 21.98 13.13
C ALA A 76 12.79 20.52 13.57
N MET A 77 12.06 20.06 14.59
CA MET A 77 12.10 18.66 15.03
C MET A 77 11.47 17.72 14.00
N ALA A 78 10.37 18.13 13.36
CA ALA A 78 9.76 17.35 12.29
C ALA A 78 10.72 17.24 11.07
N ARG A 79 11.37 18.34 10.66
CA ARG A 79 12.43 18.32 9.63
C ARG A 79 13.57 17.38 9.99
N ARG A 80 14.06 17.48 11.23
CA ARG A 80 15.19 16.66 11.71
C ARG A 80 14.80 15.19 11.82
N ALA A 81 13.56 14.89 12.23
CA ALA A 81 13.01 13.55 12.21
C ALA A 81 12.98 12.99 10.77
N THR A 82 12.48 13.76 9.81
CA THR A 82 12.47 13.37 8.39
C THR A 82 13.89 13.17 7.84
N GLN A 83 14.85 14.05 8.16
CA GLN A 83 16.27 13.93 7.78
C GLN A 83 16.94 12.70 8.41
N LEU A 84 16.54 12.34 9.62
CA LEU A 84 17.01 11.15 10.34
C LEU A 84 16.25 9.87 9.94
N GLY A 85 15.31 9.95 8.98
CA GLY A 85 14.49 8.82 8.54
C GLY A 85 13.44 8.35 9.56
N LEU A 86 13.16 9.15 10.59
CA LEU A 86 12.12 8.88 11.58
C LEU A 86 10.74 9.11 10.97
N GLN A 87 9.85 8.14 11.19
CA GLN A 87 8.51 8.18 10.62
C GLN A 87 7.62 9.21 11.31
N LEU A 88 6.93 9.99 10.49
CA LEU A 88 5.85 10.82 10.99
C LEU A 88 4.59 9.97 11.23
N PRO A 89 3.73 10.37 12.18
CA PRO A 89 2.50 9.65 12.48
C PRO A 89 1.58 9.56 11.25
N LYS A 90 0.97 8.39 11.03
CA LYS A 90 -0.04 8.19 9.99
C LYS A 90 -1.24 9.12 10.23
N PRO A 91 -1.90 9.64 9.17
CA PRO A 91 -3.18 10.33 9.35
C PRO A 91 -4.20 9.41 10.03
N ARG A 92 -5.07 9.98 10.86
CA ARG A 92 -5.98 9.19 11.72
C ARG A 92 -6.97 8.31 10.97
N LEU A 93 -7.44 8.80 9.82
CA LEU A 93 -8.41 8.09 8.97
C LEU A 93 -7.75 7.11 8.01
N ARG A 94 -6.43 6.94 8.06
CA ARG A 94 -5.67 5.96 7.27
C ARG A 94 -6.31 4.58 7.39
N GLY A 95 -6.72 4.01 6.26
CA GLY A 95 -7.36 2.69 6.21
C GLY A 95 -8.79 2.59 6.76
N MET A 96 -9.37 3.66 7.33
CA MET A 96 -10.72 3.61 7.92
C MET A 96 -11.81 3.35 6.88
N LEU A 97 -11.68 3.98 5.70
CA LEU A 97 -12.63 3.78 4.59
C LEU A 97 -12.70 2.30 4.17
N HIS A 98 -11.56 1.64 4.01
CA HIS A 98 -11.51 0.23 3.62
C HIS A 98 -11.92 -0.70 4.76
N LEU A 99 -11.64 -0.34 6.02
CA LEU A 99 -12.13 -1.08 7.19
C LEU A 99 -13.66 -1.13 7.24
N ILE A 100 -14.33 -0.01 6.95
CA ILE A 100 -15.80 0.04 6.89
C ILE A 100 -16.32 -0.63 5.61
N ALA A 101 -15.65 -0.42 4.48
CA ALA A 101 -16.06 -1.00 3.20
C ALA A 101 -16.02 -2.53 3.19
N PHE A 102 -15.09 -3.16 3.93
CA PHE A 102 -14.93 -4.62 3.96
C PHE A 102 -16.21 -5.36 4.37
N PRO A 103 -16.77 -5.18 5.58
CA PRO A 103 -18.00 -5.87 5.98
C PRO A 103 -19.21 -5.47 5.11
N THR A 104 -19.33 -4.20 4.72
CA THR A 104 -20.42 -3.75 3.83
C THR A 104 -20.39 -4.47 2.49
N THR A 105 -19.20 -4.58 1.89
CA THR A 105 -19.02 -5.26 0.60
C THR A 105 -19.28 -6.75 0.70
N LEU A 106 -18.88 -7.41 1.80
CA LEU A 106 -19.19 -8.81 2.00
C LEU A 106 -20.71 -9.04 2.12
N VAL A 107 -21.41 -8.25 2.92
CA VAL A 107 -22.87 -8.40 3.09
C VAL A 107 -23.59 -8.15 1.77
N LEU A 108 -23.40 -6.98 1.15
CA LEU A 108 -24.10 -6.64 -0.09
C LEU A 108 -23.70 -7.56 -1.24
N GLY A 109 -22.42 -7.93 -1.31
CA GLY A 109 -21.90 -8.86 -2.28
C GLY A 109 -22.49 -10.27 -2.17
N LEU A 110 -22.58 -10.81 -0.96
CA LEU A 110 -23.18 -12.14 -0.74
C LEU A 110 -24.68 -12.12 -1.05
N LEU A 111 -25.38 -10.98 -0.85
CA LEU A 111 -26.74 -10.82 -1.33
C LEU A 111 -26.82 -10.90 -2.86
N LEU A 112 -25.91 -10.25 -3.60
CA LEU A 112 -25.85 -10.39 -5.07
C LEU A 112 -25.61 -11.85 -5.51
N VAL A 113 -24.78 -12.60 -4.77
CA VAL A 113 -24.59 -14.04 -5.03
C VAL A 113 -25.88 -14.82 -4.78
N ALA A 114 -26.62 -14.52 -3.72
CA ALA A 114 -27.85 -15.22 -3.37
C ALA A 114 -28.98 -15.00 -4.39
N VAL A 115 -29.13 -13.76 -4.87
CA VAL A 115 -30.20 -13.37 -5.80
C VAL A 115 -29.88 -13.63 -7.27
N GLY A 116 -28.63 -13.96 -7.60
CA GLY A 116 -28.21 -14.25 -8.98
C GLY A 116 -29.09 -15.33 -9.61
N GLN A 117 -29.64 -15.04 -10.80
CA GLN A 117 -30.69 -15.86 -11.43
C GLN A 117 -30.17 -17.21 -11.97
N THR A 118 -28.89 -17.29 -12.34
CA THR A 118 -28.26 -18.50 -12.89
C THR A 118 -26.99 -18.86 -12.12
N PHE A 119 -26.61 -20.15 -12.15
CA PHE A 119 -25.37 -20.60 -11.49
C PHE A 119 -24.14 -19.82 -11.97
N THR A 120 -24.03 -19.54 -13.27
CA THR A 120 -22.95 -18.75 -13.85
C THR A 120 -22.87 -17.35 -13.24
N ILE A 121 -24.01 -16.66 -13.10
CA ILE A 121 -24.06 -15.32 -12.50
C ILE A 121 -23.68 -15.38 -11.02
N ARG A 122 -24.17 -16.38 -10.27
CA ARG A 122 -23.79 -16.56 -8.86
C ARG A 122 -22.28 -16.74 -8.70
N LEU A 123 -21.66 -17.56 -9.55
CA LEU A 123 -20.21 -17.78 -9.53
C LEU A 123 -19.45 -16.51 -9.90
N ALA A 124 -19.90 -15.78 -10.92
CA ALA A 124 -19.29 -14.53 -11.34
C ALA A 124 -19.35 -13.45 -10.25
N CYS A 125 -20.51 -13.33 -9.57
CA CYS A 125 -20.66 -12.49 -8.39
C CYS A 125 -19.75 -12.97 -7.25
N ALA A 126 -19.62 -14.27 -7.00
CA ALA A 126 -18.76 -14.79 -5.93
C ALA A 126 -17.28 -14.41 -6.16
N VAL A 127 -16.81 -14.45 -7.42
CA VAL A 127 -15.47 -13.99 -7.79
C VAL A 127 -15.30 -12.49 -7.53
N PHE A 128 -16.29 -11.68 -7.88
CA PHE A 128 -16.28 -10.24 -7.59
C PHE A 128 -16.23 -9.97 -6.08
N VAL A 129 -17.05 -10.65 -5.28
CA VAL A 129 -17.07 -10.50 -3.81
C VAL A 129 -15.77 -10.94 -3.18
N LEU A 130 -15.20 -12.07 -3.63
CA LEU A 130 -13.94 -12.59 -3.11
C LEU A 130 -12.80 -11.59 -3.34
N THR A 131 -12.66 -11.09 -4.58
CA THR A 131 -11.62 -10.12 -4.92
C THR A 131 -11.82 -8.78 -4.21
N ALA A 132 -13.06 -8.33 -4.03
CA ALA A 132 -13.37 -7.09 -3.31
C ALA A 132 -13.09 -7.23 -1.80
N GLY A 133 -13.45 -8.38 -1.22
CA GLY A 133 -13.12 -8.73 0.16
C GLY A 133 -11.61 -8.78 0.39
N MET A 134 -10.84 -9.38 -0.54
CA MET A 134 -9.38 -9.36 -0.50
C MET A 134 -8.83 -7.93 -0.55
N LEU A 135 -9.29 -7.10 -1.49
CA LEU A 135 -8.88 -5.70 -1.59
C LEU A 135 -9.11 -4.94 -0.28
N PHE A 136 -10.37 -4.84 0.17
CA PHE A 136 -10.70 -4.02 1.34
C PHE A 136 -10.16 -4.62 2.64
N GLY A 137 -10.21 -5.94 2.79
CA GLY A 137 -9.75 -6.62 4.00
C GLY A 137 -8.24 -6.49 4.19
N ILE A 138 -7.44 -6.81 3.16
CA ILE A 138 -5.98 -6.70 3.24
C ILE A 138 -5.56 -5.25 3.39
N SER A 139 -6.22 -4.32 2.70
CA SER A 139 -5.93 -2.89 2.82
C SER A 139 -6.22 -2.34 4.21
N ALA A 140 -7.34 -2.75 4.82
CA ALA A 140 -7.67 -2.39 6.20
C ALA A 140 -6.61 -2.93 7.18
N VAL A 141 -6.24 -4.21 7.07
CA VAL A 141 -5.21 -4.84 7.92
C VAL A 141 -3.87 -4.13 7.78
N TYR A 142 -3.43 -3.88 6.54
CA TYR A 142 -2.17 -3.21 6.25
C TYR A 142 -2.11 -1.82 6.88
N HIS A 143 -3.14 -1.00 6.68
CA HIS A 143 -3.12 0.40 7.07
C HIS A 143 -3.46 0.65 8.54
N ARG A 144 -4.32 -0.18 9.14
CA ARG A 144 -4.72 -0.03 10.56
C ARG A 144 -3.74 -0.65 11.54
N GLY A 145 -2.96 -1.64 11.11
CA GLY A 145 -1.99 -2.29 11.98
C GLY A 145 -0.67 -1.54 12.16
N THR A 146 0.02 -1.87 13.25
CA THR A 146 1.40 -1.49 13.55
C THR A 146 2.28 -2.71 13.42
N TRP A 147 2.90 -2.86 12.25
CA TRP A 147 3.59 -4.08 11.86
C TRP A 147 5.11 -3.93 11.96
N SER A 148 5.81 -5.04 12.21
CA SER A 148 7.26 -5.07 11.99
C SER A 148 7.59 -4.76 10.52
N PRO A 149 8.78 -4.23 10.20
CA PRO A 149 9.14 -3.86 8.83
C PRO A 149 8.90 -4.98 7.80
N GLN A 150 9.30 -6.21 8.14
CA GLN A 150 9.11 -7.38 7.28
C GLN A 150 7.63 -7.68 6.99
N ARG A 151 6.76 -7.61 8.01
CA ARG A 151 5.32 -7.83 7.85
C ARG A 151 4.66 -6.70 7.07
N ALA A 152 5.08 -5.46 7.29
CA ALA A 152 4.60 -4.30 6.55
C ALA A 152 4.93 -4.42 5.05
N ILE A 153 6.12 -4.91 4.70
CA ILE A 153 6.52 -5.18 3.31
C ILE A 153 5.57 -6.20 2.67
N ILE A 154 5.34 -7.34 3.33
CA ILE A 154 4.50 -8.42 2.80
C ILE A 154 3.06 -7.93 2.60
N LEU A 155 2.47 -7.29 3.62
CA LEU A 155 1.12 -6.76 3.56
C LEU A 155 0.95 -5.72 2.45
N ARG A 156 1.94 -4.83 2.26
CA ARG A 156 1.95 -3.88 1.14
C ARG A 156 1.97 -4.56 -0.22
N ARG A 157 2.70 -5.68 -0.36
CA ARG A 157 2.73 -6.43 -1.62
C ARG A 157 1.34 -6.98 -1.95
N PHE A 158 0.67 -7.59 -0.97
CA PHE A 158 -0.70 -8.07 -1.15
C PHE A 158 -1.68 -6.93 -1.40
N ASP A 159 -1.62 -5.85 -0.63
CA ASP A 159 -2.48 -4.68 -0.79
C ASP A 159 -2.40 -4.09 -2.21
N HIS A 160 -1.18 -3.92 -2.73
CA HIS A 160 -1.00 -3.41 -4.09
C HIS A 160 -1.36 -4.45 -5.17
N ALA A 161 -1.03 -5.73 -4.96
CA ALA A 161 -1.33 -6.79 -5.93
C ALA A 161 -2.85 -6.99 -6.10
N ASN A 162 -3.62 -6.83 -5.02
CA ASN A 162 -5.08 -7.01 -5.04
C ASN A 162 -5.80 -6.02 -5.96
N ILE A 163 -5.21 -4.85 -6.27
CA ILE A 163 -5.78 -3.89 -7.21
C ILE A 163 -5.97 -4.54 -8.59
N PHE A 164 -5.01 -5.35 -9.04
CA PHE A 164 -5.15 -6.10 -10.30
C PHE A 164 -6.28 -7.13 -10.23
N LEU A 165 -6.40 -7.84 -9.10
CA LEU A 165 -7.41 -8.88 -8.91
C LEU A 165 -8.83 -8.31 -8.89
N ILE A 166 -9.06 -7.19 -8.20
CA ILE A 166 -10.39 -6.57 -8.16
C ILE A 166 -10.79 -5.98 -9.51
N ILE A 167 -9.86 -5.49 -10.33
CA ILE A 167 -10.17 -5.06 -11.70
C ILE A 167 -10.74 -6.24 -12.51
N ALA A 168 -10.05 -7.38 -12.50
CA ALA A 168 -10.52 -8.59 -13.20
C ALA A 168 -11.80 -9.17 -12.57
N GLY A 169 -11.88 -9.16 -11.24
CA GLY A 169 -13.06 -9.58 -10.49
C GLY A 169 -14.30 -8.75 -10.81
N THR A 170 -14.15 -7.44 -11.03
CA THR A 170 -15.23 -6.53 -11.43
C THR A 170 -15.73 -6.82 -12.84
N TYR A 171 -14.83 -7.11 -13.79
CA TYR A 171 -15.23 -7.49 -15.14
C TYR A 171 -15.98 -8.82 -15.20
N THR A 172 -15.75 -9.73 -14.25
CA THR A 172 -16.31 -11.09 -14.28
C THR A 172 -17.84 -11.12 -14.33
N PRO A 173 -18.59 -10.53 -13.38
CA PRO A 173 -20.05 -10.50 -13.45
C PRO A 173 -20.60 -9.61 -14.57
N ILE A 174 -19.92 -8.50 -14.90
CA ILE A 174 -20.35 -7.61 -16.00
C ILE A 174 -20.30 -8.35 -17.34
N ALA A 175 -19.19 -9.02 -17.62
CA ALA A 175 -18.99 -9.77 -18.86
C ALA A 175 -19.95 -10.94 -18.95
N ALA A 176 -20.13 -11.68 -17.85
CA ALA A 176 -21.03 -12.83 -17.79
C ALA A 176 -22.50 -12.44 -18.00
N ALA A 177 -22.92 -11.27 -17.52
CA ALA A 177 -24.30 -10.81 -17.62
C ALA A 177 -24.62 -10.13 -18.97
N LEU A 178 -23.70 -9.31 -19.49
CA LEU A 178 -24.05 -8.35 -20.54
C LEU A 178 -23.42 -8.62 -21.91
N LEU A 179 -22.38 -9.47 -22.00
CA LEU A 179 -21.65 -9.68 -23.25
C LEU A 179 -21.98 -11.03 -23.89
N ALA A 180 -21.92 -11.07 -25.22
CA ALA A 180 -21.97 -12.33 -25.95
C ALA A 180 -20.79 -13.24 -25.52
N PRO A 181 -20.96 -14.58 -25.49
CA PRO A 181 -19.97 -15.50 -24.89
C PRO A 181 -18.53 -15.29 -25.37
N ARG A 182 -18.31 -15.09 -26.67
CA ARG A 182 -16.96 -14.86 -27.22
C ARG A 182 -16.34 -13.54 -26.75
N GLN A 183 -17.14 -12.49 -26.66
CA GLN A 183 -16.69 -11.17 -26.17
C GLN A 183 -16.39 -11.23 -24.67
N ALA A 184 -17.26 -11.90 -23.90
CA ALA A 184 -17.02 -12.14 -22.48
C ALA A 184 -15.70 -12.88 -22.25
N LEU A 185 -15.48 -14.00 -22.96
CA LEU A 185 -14.22 -14.75 -22.87
C LEU A 185 -12.99 -13.90 -23.23
N THR A 186 -13.08 -13.09 -24.28
CA THR A 186 -11.96 -12.22 -24.70
C THR A 186 -11.65 -11.16 -23.63
N LEU A 187 -12.67 -10.47 -23.12
CA LEU A 187 -12.52 -9.48 -22.06
C LEU A 187 -11.91 -10.12 -20.80
N LEU A 188 -12.43 -11.27 -20.38
CA LEU A 188 -11.95 -11.96 -19.19
C LEU A 188 -10.54 -12.51 -19.35
N ALA A 189 -10.17 -13.01 -20.53
CA ALA A 189 -8.80 -13.44 -20.80
C ALA A 189 -7.80 -12.28 -20.70
N ILE A 190 -8.14 -11.11 -21.26
CA ILE A 190 -7.32 -9.89 -21.15
C ILE A 190 -7.23 -9.45 -19.68
N ALA A 191 -8.37 -9.39 -18.99
CA ALA A 191 -8.46 -8.92 -17.62
C ALA A 191 -7.67 -9.81 -16.65
N TRP A 192 -7.94 -11.12 -16.65
CA TRP A 192 -7.29 -12.07 -15.75
C TRP A 192 -5.84 -12.35 -16.14
N GLY A 193 -5.52 -12.35 -17.44
CA GLY A 193 -4.14 -12.43 -17.92
C GLY A 193 -3.32 -11.22 -17.47
N GLY A 194 -3.85 -10.01 -17.68
CA GLY A 194 -3.26 -8.77 -17.19
C GLY A 194 -3.14 -8.73 -15.67
N ALA A 195 -4.16 -9.23 -14.95
CA ALA A 195 -4.12 -9.30 -13.51
C ALA A 195 -3.05 -10.28 -12.99
N LEU A 196 -2.91 -11.45 -13.60
CA LEU A 196 -1.87 -12.42 -13.26
C LEU A 196 -0.48 -11.83 -13.47
N VAL A 197 -0.23 -11.21 -14.64
CA VAL A 197 1.03 -10.53 -14.93
C VAL A 197 1.29 -9.43 -13.91
N GLY A 198 0.29 -8.61 -13.59
CA GLY A 198 0.37 -7.54 -12.62
C GLY A 198 0.66 -8.03 -11.19
N VAL A 199 0.02 -9.11 -10.75
CA VAL A 199 0.27 -9.74 -9.45
C VAL A 199 1.68 -10.31 -9.38
N CYS A 200 2.11 -11.08 -10.38
CA CYS A 200 3.49 -11.59 -10.45
C CYS A 200 4.50 -10.45 -10.42
N PHE A 201 4.27 -9.40 -11.21
CA PHE A 201 5.09 -8.19 -11.21
C PHE A 201 5.20 -7.58 -9.81
N ARG A 202 4.09 -7.44 -9.06
CA ARG A 202 4.09 -6.85 -7.71
C ARG A 202 4.69 -7.74 -6.63
N ILE A 203 4.58 -9.06 -6.77
CA ILE A 203 5.11 -10.02 -5.80
C ILE A 203 6.62 -10.21 -5.98
N PHE A 204 7.08 -10.34 -7.22
CA PHE A 204 8.48 -10.63 -7.53
C PHE A 204 9.36 -9.37 -7.69
N TRP A 205 8.79 -8.24 -8.15
CA TRP A 205 9.53 -6.97 -8.26
C TRP A 205 9.07 -5.96 -7.22
N THR A 206 9.76 -6.00 -6.09
CA THR A 206 9.33 -5.36 -4.84
C THR A 206 9.63 -3.86 -4.82
N GLY A 207 10.76 -3.46 -5.42
CA GLY A 207 11.16 -2.06 -5.63
C GLY A 207 10.63 -1.43 -6.91
N ALA A 208 9.63 -2.02 -7.57
CA ALA A 208 9.05 -1.47 -8.78
C ALA A 208 8.51 -0.06 -8.54
N PRO A 209 8.90 0.94 -9.36
CA PRO A 209 8.51 2.33 -9.14
C PRO A 209 7.02 2.55 -9.45
N ARG A 210 6.39 3.50 -8.74
CA ARG A 210 4.94 3.74 -8.85
C ARG A 210 4.48 4.18 -10.23
N TRP A 211 5.33 4.89 -10.96
CA TRP A 211 5.04 5.30 -12.33
C TRP A 211 4.83 4.11 -13.28
N LEU A 212 5.30 2.92 -12.91
CA LEU A 212 5.13 1.73 -13.73
C LEU A 212 3.80 1.02 -13.41
N TYR A 213 3.53 0.74 -12.13
CA TYR A 213 2.33 -0.02 -11.76
C TYR A 213 1.04 0.80 -11.73
N VAL A 214 1.08 2.11 -11.44
CA VAL A 214 -0.13 2.94 -11.42
C VAL A 214 -0.77 3.04 -12.81
N PRO A 215 -0.03 3.37 -13.90
CA PRO A 215 -0.59 3.33 -15.24
C PRO A 215 -1.03 1.93 -15.67
N ALA A 216 -0.38 0.86 -15.19
CA ALA A 216 -0.80 -0.50 -15.48
C ALA A 216 -2.20 -0.81 -14.90
N TYR A 217 -2.50 -0.35 -13.68
CA TYR A 217 -3.86 -0.45 -13.11
C TYR A 217 -4.88 0.29 -13.96
N VAL A 218 -4.56 1.53 -14.35
CA VAL A 218 -5.45 2.37 -15.15
C VAL A 218 -5.67 1.73 -16.52
N ALA A 219 -4.61 1.34 -17.22
CA ALA A 219 -4.72 0.69 -18.53
C ALA A 219 -5.58 -0.57 -18.49
N LEU A 220 -5.38 -1.44 -17.49
CA LEU A 220 -6.18 -2.65 -17.33
C LEU A 220 -7.64 -2.32 -17.01
N GLY A 221 -7.90 -1.32 -16.14
CA GLY A 221 -9.24 -0.90 -15.74
C GLY A 221 -10.04 -0.20 -16.85
N TRP A 222 -9.37 0.36 -17.86
CA TRP A 222 -10.01 1.02 -19.00
C TRP A 222 -10.28 0.08 -20.19
N VAL A 223 -9.94 -1.21 -20.12
CA VAL A 223 -10.23 -2.20 -21.19
C VAL A 223 -11.72 -2.25 -21.54
N ALA A 224 -12.62 -2.03 -20.57
CA ALA A 224 -14.06 -1.97 -20.83
C ALA A 224 -14.50 -0.89 -21.82
N VAL A 225 -13.70 0.17 -22.06
CA VAL A 225 -14.07 1.18 -23.06
C VAL A 225 -14.22 0.59 -24.45
N PHE A 226 -13.42 -0.41 -24.80
CA PHE A 226 -13.53 -1.12 -26.09
C PHE A 226 -14.82 -1.95 -26.22
N TYR A 227 -15.52 -2.18 -25.10
CA TYR A 227 -16.76 -2.93 -25.03
C TYR A 227 -17.99 -2.04 -24.73
N MET A 228 -17.84 -0.72 -24.68
CA MET A 228 -18.94 0.18 -24.30
C MET A 228 -20.20 0.05 -25.18
N PRO A 229 -20.11 -0.07 -26.52
CA PRO A 229 -21.30 -0.31 -27.34
C PRO A 229 -22.05 -1.60 -26.96
N GLN A 230 -21.32 -2.67 -26.64
CA GLN A 230 -21.86 -3.97 -26.27
C GLN A 230 -22.43 -3.95 -24.85
N LEU A 231 -21.74 -3.29 -23.92
CA LEU A 231 -22.22 -3.07 -22.55
C LEU A 231 -23.47 -2.19 -22.53
N HIS A 232 -23.54 -1.18 -23.40
CA HIS A 232 -24.76 -0.39 -23.62
C HIS A 232 -25.90 -1.25 -24.17
N ALA A 233 -25.61 -2.11 -25.16
CA ALA A 233 -26.63 -2.98 -25.73
C ALA A 233 -27.19 -3.99 -24.71
N GLY A 234 -26.35 -4.49 -23.80
CA GLY A 234 -26.78 -5.44 -22.77
C GLY A 234 -27.40 -4.81 -21.53
N GLY A 235 -26.87 -3.68 -21.04
CA GLY A 235 -27.23 -3.08 -19.75
C GLY A 235 -27.77 -1.65 -19.82
N GLY A 236 -27.87 -1.06 -21.01
CA GLY A 236 -28.34 0.31 -21.23
C GLY A 236 -27.41 1.40 -20.70
N TRP A 237 -27.88 2.65 -20.82
CA TRP A 237 -27.16 3.83 -20.34
C TRP A 237 -26.84 3.84 -18.84
N PRO A 238 -27.70 3.35 -17.92
CA PRO A 238 -27.38 3.35 -16.50
C PRO A 238 -26.07 2.62 -16.18
N VAL A 239 -25.87 1.43 -16.75
CA VAL A 239 -24.64 0.66 -16.58
C VAL A 239 -23.44 1.43 -17.13
N VAL A 240 -23.53 1.95 -18.36
CA VAL A 240 -22.42 2.69 -19.00
C VAL A 240 -22.01 3.90 -18.18
N ILE A 241 -22.98 4.70 -17.71
CA ILE A 241 -22.72 5.90 -16.91
C ILE A 241 -22.03 5.53 -15.59
N LEU A 242 -22.51 4.48 -14.91
CA LEU A 242 -21.88 3.99 -13.68
C LEU A 242 -20.45 3.49 -13.93
N LEU A 243 -20.20 2.75 -15.01
CA LEU A 243 -18.86 2.27 -15.34
C LEU A 243 -17.89 3.41 -15.64
N LEU A 244 -18.34 4.42 -16.41
CA LEU A 244 -17.54 5.61 -16.73
C LEU A 244 -17.29 6.46 -15.48
N ALA A 245 -18.33 6.76 -14.68
CA ALA A 245 -18.19 7.50 -13.44
C ALA A 245 -17.23 6.81 -12.47
N GLY A 246 -17.36 5.48 -12.33
CA GLY A 246 -16.47 4.68 -11.50
C GLY A 246 -15.03 4.67 -12.02
N GLY A 247 -14.83 4.49 -13.33
CA GLY A 247 -13.51 4.53 -13.97
C GLY A 247 -12.82 5.89 -13.81
N LEU A 248 -13.57 6.98 -13.93
CA LEU A 248 -13.07 8.34 -13.68
C LEU A 248 -12.71 8.55 -12.20
N ALA A 249 -13.53 8.07 -11.25
CA ALA A 249 -13.24 8.16 -9.82
C ALA A 249 -11.96 7.39 -9.44
N TYR A 250 -11.78 6.17 -9.94
CA TYR A 250 -10.54 5.40 -9.78
C TYR A 250 -9.33 6.14 -10.36
N THR A 251 -9.46 6.67 -11.57
CA THR A 251 -8.38 7.38 -12.26
C THR A 251 -7.99 8.65 -11.50
N ALA A 252 -8.97 9.45 -11.06
CA ALA A 252 -8.72 10.64 -10.26
C ALA A 252 -8.01 10.30 -8.94
N GLY A 253 -8.47 9.26 -8.23
CA GLY A 253 -7.79 8.76 -7.03
C GLY A 253 -6.35 8.34 -7.31
N ALA A 254 -6.12 7.58 -8.39
CA ALA A 254 -4.79 7.12 -8.79
C ALA A 254 -3.85 8.28 -9.15
N VAL A 255 -4.35 9.34 -9.79
CA VAL A 255 -3.59 10.55 -10.07
C VAL A 255 -3.18 11.26 -8.78
N MET A 256 -4.11 11.47 -7.84
CA MET A 256 -3.79 12.09 -6.55
C MET A 256 -2.78 11.26 -5.74
N TYR A 257 -2.89 9.92 -5.81
CA TYR A 257 -1.92 8.99 -5.25
C TYR A 257 -0.52 9.16 -5.87
N ALA A 258 -0.45 9.23 -7.21
CA ALA A 258 0.81 9.40 -7.92
C ALA A 258 1.48 10.75 -7.61
N LEU A 259 0.69 11.82 -7.55
CA LEU A 259 1.14 13.19 -7.26
C LEU A 259 1.48 13.43 -5.78
N LYS A 260 1.10 12.53 -4.87
CA LYS A 260 1.21 12.70 -3.41
C LYS A 260 0.52 13.95 -2.86
N ARG A 261 -0.52 14.44 -3.55
CA ARG A 261 -1.25 15.67 -3.21
C ARG A 261 -2.70 15.57 -3.68
N PRO A 262 -3.62 16.38 -3.11
CA PRO A 262 -3.42 17.32 -2.00
C PRO A 262 -3.38 16.63 -0.63
N ASN A 263 -3.01 17.37 0.42
CA ASN A 263 -3.12 16.93 1.82
C ASN A 263 -4.06 17.88 2.60
N PRO A 264 -5.39 17.73 2.45
CA PRO A 264 -6.35 18.66 3.04
C PRO A 264 -6.21 18.82 4.56
N SER A 265 -5.89 17.73 5.25
CA SER A 265 -5.57 17.74 6.68
C SER A 265 -4.45 16.73 6.93
N PRO A 266 -3.20 17.16 7.04
CA PRO A 266 -2.07 16.26 7.27
C PRO A 266 -2.26 15.29 8.46
N ALA A 267 -3.00 15.71 9.50
CA ALA A 267 -3.28 14.89 10.67
C ALA A 267 -4.43 13.87 10.50
N TRP A 268 -5.38 14.14 9.60
CA TRP A 268 -6.61 13.37 9.51
C TRP A 268 -6.83 12.72 8.14
N PHE A 269 -6.57 13.48 7.07
CA PHE A 269 -6.95 13.14 5.70
C PHE A 269 -5.96 13.73 4.70
N GLY A 270 -5.09 12.89 4.14
CA GLY A 270 -4.11 13.24 3.11
C GLY A 270 -4.41 12.60 1.76
N PHE A 271 -3.42 12.65 0.87
CA PHE A 271 -3.56 12.16 -0.52
C PHE A 271 -3.89 10.67 -0.63
N HIS A 272 -3.45 9.84 0.32
CA HIS A 272 -3.80 8.41 0.34
C HIS A 272 -5.26 8.20 0.74
N GLU A 273 -5.78 9.01 1.67
CA GLU A 273 -7.19 8.93 2.03
C GLU A 273 -8.08 9.39 0.87
N ILE A 274 -7.62 10.37 0.06
CA ILE A 274 -8.26 10.73 -1.22
C ILE A 274 -8.23 9.54 -2.19
N PHE A 275 -7.10 8.84 -2.29
CA PHE A 275 -7.01 7.63 -3.11
C PHE A 275 -7.99 6.54 -2.65
N HIS A 276 -8.08 6.27 -1.35
CA HIS A 276 -9.07 5.33 -0.80
C HIS A 276 -10.51 5.80 -1.05
N ALA A 277 -10.79 7.09 -0.94
CA ALA A 277 -12.10 7.64 -1.26
C ALA A 277 -12.46 7.46 -2.73
N GLY A 278 -11.54 7.77 -3.65
CA GLY A 278 -11.73 7.51 -5.09
C GLY A 278 -11.92 6.03 -5.39
N THR A 279 -11.18 5.15 -4.70
CA THR A 279 -11.34 3.70 -4.79
C THR A 279 -12.73 3.25 -4.33
N LEU A 280 -13.21 3.78 -3.20
CA LEU A 280 -14.53 3.43 -2.65
C LEU A 280 -15.68 3.96 -3.52
N ILE A 281 -15.58 5.19 -4.02
CA ILE A 281 -16.56 5.78 -4.96
C ILE A 281 -16.57 4.97 -6.26
N GLY A 282 -15.39 4.69 -6.82
CA GLY A 282 -15.23 3.87 -8.02
C GLY A 282 -15.86 2.48 -7.85
N PHE A 283 -15.57 1.82 -6.73
CA PHE A 283 -16.14 0.54 -6.37
C PHE A 283 -17.65 0.61 -6.20
N GLY A 284 -18.18 1.64 -5.54
CA GLY A 284 -19.63 1.82 -5.37
C GLY A 284 -20.36 1.96 -6.71
N CYS A 285 -19.81 2.73 -7.65
CA CYS A 285 -20.36 2.83 -9.01
C CYS A 285 -20.33 1.48 -9.73
N HIS A 286 -19.21 0.77 -9.68
CA HIS A 286 -19.08 -0.54 -10.34
C HIS A 286 -19.93 -1.62 -9.67
N PHE A 287 -20.07 -1.61 -8.35
CA PHE A 287 -20.99 -2.48 -7.62
C PHE A 287 -22.44 -2.23 -8.05
N ALA A 288 -22.86 -0.96 -8.16
CA ALA A 288 -24.19 -0.62 -8.66
C ALA A 288 -24.39 -1.05 -10.12
N ALA A 289 -23.36 -0.94 -10.96
CA ALA A 289 -23.41 -1.44 -12.34
C ALA A 289 -23.54 -2.96 -12.38
N VAL A 290 -22.82 -3.70 -11.53
CA VAL A 290 -22.95 -5.15 -11.38
C VAL A 290 -24.36 -5.51 -10.92
N ALA A 291 -24.88 -4.85 -9.88
CA ALA A 291 -26.23 -5.09 -9.38
C ALA A 291 -27.28 -4.86 -10.49
N ALA A 292 -27.18 -3.76 -11.24
CA ALA A 292 -28.08 -3.47 -12.35
C ALA A 292 -27.96 -4.46 -13.52
N ALA A 293 -26.81 -5.12 -13.67
CA ALA A 293 -26.58 -6.10 -14.73
C ALA A 293 -27.09 -7.51 -14.39
N VAL A 294 -27.11 -7.88 -13.10
CA VAL A 294 -27.36 -9.27 -12.65
C VAL A 294 -28.73 -9.49 -12.00
N LEU A 295 -29.45 -8.41 -11.67
CA LEU A 295 -30.80 -8.43 -11.11
C LEU A 295 -31.84 -8.34 -12.23
#